data_AF-A0A427XTE9-F1
#
_entry.id   AF-A0A427XTE9-F1
#
_cell.length_a   1.000
_cell.length_b   1.000
_cell.length_c   1.000
_cell.angle_alpha   90.00
_cell.angle_beta   90.00
_cell.angle_gamma   90.00
#
_symmetry.space_group_name_H-M   'P 1'
#
loop_
_entity.id
_entity.type
_entity.pdbx_description
1 polymer ?
#
loop_
_entity_poly.entity_id
_entity_poly.type
_entity_poly.pdbx_seq_one_letter_code
_entity_poly.pdbx_strand_id
1 'polypeptide(L)'
;MHNSRPADEELAAEQPLSASTPLSHTEGVWYSLGGNADAVSALPVSTSPLNSFTELPSMSLATHARDPPRPDDDHGYNPDSVLDIMLPRGRLYKIIEMYFDYIHPLTPLLHSTTFWRDLERRRELDWGQEEWTALVLSVVALTTCQLPYTFIPMTRDDARGLVQRCNAHIRTSQAIEWEKWSIERAMTTLIQSQTMSLLGKSQLAVTFRGIVTVNFTYQQLHLDNPLLEREQWRRLWWLAYCGDVTVVALHDRPTLYHEDDIAMDLPAEIDDQFLTELETLPPPINYVHRISGFLYNCKLFRLLGDILEKRRRDRRRPPRDVNLQLRFLELDQLHHQVVHLMDSCPDELRSQVRNPDQTLAALMESVLQGGPTELPPLDTLAQADIQPTFIIQQANIYVTQQLARTLLVRYREELVRLYDQEVALGLAPVIPNITTHAAIQAERDDIVNTLILVLERLPLHVAGEAAALSATDTHVAVNTYWLVSKIRFVASSLLDSPASEENPSSSDRILTQLWRLVGFLNDLECLYSPAASLHQINL
;
A
#
# COMPACT_ATOMS: atom_id res chain seq x y z
N MET A 1 -16.64 -46.02 -37.12
CA MET A 1 -16.91 -46.47 -38.51
C MET A 1 -17.64 -45.34 -39.24
N HIS A 2 -17.54 -45.28 -40.57
CA HIS A 2 -18.18 -44.22 -41.38
C HIS A 2 -19.70 -44.41 -41.48
N ASN A 3 -20.46 -43.29 -41.58
CA ASN A 3 -21.01 -42.87 -42.87
C ASN A 3 -21.56 -41.43 -42.88
N SER A 4 -21.03 -40.65 -43.82
CA SER A 4 -21.71 -39.81 -44.82
C SER A 4 -23.09 -39.17 -44.53
N ARG A 5 -23.13 -37.82 -44.58
CA ARG A 5 -23.57 -36.96 -45.72
C ARG A 5 -24.56 -37.55 -46.75
N PRO A 6 -25.42 -36.74 -47.43
CA PRO A 6 -25.18 -35.38 -47.95
C PRO A 6 -26.00 -34.29 -47.19
N ALA A 7 -26.51 -33.14 -47.68
CA ALA A 7 -26.66 -32.60 -49.06
C ALA A 7 -26.86 -31.06 -49.13
N ASP A 8 -26.77 -30.54 -50.36
CA ASP A 8 -27.44 -29.39 -51.04
C ASP A 8 -27.50 -28.00 -50.34
N GLU A 9 -26.82 -26.93 -50.79
CA GLU A 9 -26.94 -26.12 -52.05
C GLU A 9 -28.10 -25.09 -52.01
N GLU A 10 -28.06 -23.84 -52.49
CA GLU A 10 -27.05 -22.94 -53.11
C GLU A 10 -27.50 -21.46 -52.82
N LEU A 11 -26.83 -20.31 -53.10
CA LEU A 11 -25.58 -19.95 -53.77
C LEU A 11 -24.92 -18.68 -53.13
N ALA A 12 -23.66 -18.48 -53.48
CA ALA A 12 -22.63 -17.50 -53.12
C ALA A 12 -22.77 -16.01 -53.57
N ALA A 13 -21.71 -15.23 -53.25
CA ALA A 13 -21.23 -13.96 -53.83
C ALA A 13 -21.95 -12.62 -53.49
N GLU A 14 -21.30 -11.45 -53.45
CA GLU A 14 -19.96 -11.07 -52.93
C GLU A 14 -19.81 -9.52 -52.87
N GLN A 15 -19.46 -8.98 -51.69
CA GLN A 15 -18.73 -7.70 -51.46
C GLN A 15 -19.30 -6.38 -52.10
N PRO A 16 -18.56 -5.23 -52.14
CA PRO A 16 -18.70 -4.20 -51.10
C PRO A 16 -18.89 -2.77 -51.66
N LEU A 17 -19.07 -1.76 -50.77
CA LEU A 17 -18.50 -0.40 -50.90
C LEU A 17 -18.85 0.54 -49.72
N SER A 18 -18.23 1.72 -49.69
CA SER A 18 -18.28 2.74 -48.62
C SER A 18 -18.88 4.08 -49.10
N ALA A 19 -19.55 4.86 -48.22
CA ALA A 19 -19.36 6.33 -48.10
C ALA A 19 -20.30 7.06 -47.08
N SER A 20 -19.74 8.08 -46.40
CA SER A 20 -20.31 9.39 -45.99
C SER A 20 -21.60 9.58 -45.13
N THR A 21 -21.48 10.54 -44.19
CA THR A 21 -22.44 11.28 -43.32
C THR A 21 -23.48 12.16 -44.08
N PRO A 22 -24.58 12.72 -43.47
CA PRO A 22 -24.56 13.65 -42.28
C PRO A 22 -25.79 13.76 -41.31
N LEU A 23 -25.58 14.51 -40.21
CA LEU A 23 -26.46 15.40 -39.39
C LEU A 23 -28.02 15.29 -39.54
N SER A 24 -28.87 15.29 -38.50
CA SER A 24 -29.01 16.36 -37.46
C SER A 24 -30.12 16.09 -36.40
N HIS A 25 -29.99 16.79 -35.24
CA HIS A 25 -30.94 17.14 -34.16
C HIS A 25 -32.41 16.61 -34.09
N THR A 26 -32.79 16.12 -32.90
CA THR A 26 -33.82 16.79 -32.07
C THR A 26 -33.71 16.48 -30.57
N GLU A 27 -34.09 17.51 -29.82
CA GLU A 27 -34.46 17.68 -28.42
C GLU A 27 -35.50 16.67 -27.88
N GLY A 28 -35.72 16.49 -26.57
CA GLY A 28 -35.02 17.05 -25.40
C GLY A 28 -35.94 17.17 -24.17
N VAL A 29 -35.50 16.71 -22.98
CA VAL A 29 -36.18 16.95 -21.69
C VAL A 29 -35.14 17.19 -20.60
N TRP A 30 -35.06 18.42 -20.09
CA TRP A 30 -34.31 18.77 -18.88
C TRP A 30 -35.29 19.21 -17.80
N TYR A 31 -35.27 18.58 -16.64
CA TYR A 31 -35.96 19.10 -15.45
C TYR A 31 -35.07 20.10 -14.73
N SER A 32 -35.43 21.38 -14.80
CA SER A 32 -34.81 22.44 -14.02
C SER A 32 -35.55 22.62 -12.69
N LEU A 33 -34.81 22.61 -11.58
CA LEU A 33 -35.22 23.20 -10.31
C LEU A 33 -34.02 23.98 -9.74
N GLY A 34 -34.05 25.30 -9.94
CA GLY A 34 -33.12 26.23 -9.32
C GLY A 34 -33.88 27.20 -8.41
N GLY A 35 -33.21 27.65 -7.34
CA GLY A 35 -33.67 28.75 -6.49
C GLY A 35 -34.30 28.34 -5.16
N ASN A 36 -33.50 28.38 -4.08
CA ASN A 36 -33.38 29.63 -3.35
C ASN A 36 -32.13 29.67 -2.46
N ALA A 37 -31.65 30.90 -2.20
CA ALA A 37 -30.73 31.20 -1.10
C ALA A 37 -31.54 31.64 0.15
N ASP A 38 -30.83 32.13 1.16
CA ASP A 38 -31.36 32.77 2.39
C ASP A 38 -32.17 31.89 3.36
N ALA A 39 -31.45 31.12 4.18
CA ALA A 39 -31.99 30.50 5.40
C ALA A 39 -30.92 30.34 6.52
N VAL A 40 -30.30 31.45 6.96
CA VAL A 40 -29.40 31.43 8.14
C VAL A 40 -30.19 31.04 9.39
N SER A 41 -30.00 29.81 9.85
CA SER A 41 -30.74 29.23 10.99
C SER A 41 -29.76 28.87 12.10
N ALA A 42 -29.70 29.71 13.15
CA ALA A 42 -28.79 29.48 14.27
C ALA A 42 -29.27 28.31 15.16
N LEU A 43 -28.36 27.38 15.48
CA LEU A 43 -28.62 26.34 16.49
C LEU A 43 -28.61 26.97 17.91
N PRO A 44 -29.55 26.59 18.79
CA PRO A 44 -29.70 27.23 20.09
C PRO A 44 -28.59 26.82 21.07
N VAL A 45 -27.87 27.81 21.60
CA VAL A 45 -26.89 27.61 22.69
C VAL A 45 -27.66 27.40 24.00
N SER A 46 -27.69 26.16 24.49
CA SER A 46 -28.23 25.84 25.81
C SER A 46 -27.20 26.15 26.91
N THR A 47 -27.48 27.14 27.76
CA THR A 47 -26.64 27.52 28.90
C THR A 47 -27.31 27.12 30.22
N SER A 48 -26.71 26.18 30.95
CA SER A 48 -26.93 25.97 32.39
C SER A 48 -25.75 25.18 33.00
N PRO A 49 -25.49 25.31 34.32
CA PRO A 49 -24.11 25.23 34.83
C PRO A 49 -23.71 23.89 35.48
N LEU A 50 -22.41 23.77 35.75
CA LEU A 50 -21.79 22.73 36.58
C LEU A 50 -22.44 22.66 37.98
N ASN A 51 -22.75 21.45 38.47
CA ASN A 51 -21.99 20.79 39.55
C ASN A 51 -22.70 19.53 40.08
N SER A 52 -22.14 18.36 39.79
CA SER A 52 -22.40 17.13 40.56
C SER A 52 -21.28 16.11 40.35
N PHE A 53 -20.17 16.27 41.09
CA PHE A 53 -19.17 15.22 41.20
C PHE A 53 -19.84 13.99 41.82
N THR A 54 -19.97 12.93 41.03
CA THR A 54 -20.39 11.61 41.50
C THR A 54 -19.29 10.66 41.06
N GLU A 55 -18.53 10.12 42.01
CA GLU A 55 -17.42 9.23 41.73
C GLU A 55 -17.97 7.93 41.13
N LEU A 56 -17.88 7.79 39.81
CA LEU A 56 -18.11 6.51 39.15
C LEU A 56 -16.98 5.56 39.60
N PRO A 57 -17.30 4.35 40.10
CA PRO A 57 -16.29 3.42 40.56
C PRO A 57 -15.38 3.05 39.38
N SER A 58 -14.08 2.99 39.64
CA SER A 58 -13.07 2.63 38.66
C SER A 58 -13.30 1.18 38.18
N MET A 59 -14.10 1.01 37.12
CA MET A 59 -14.08 -0.21 36.33
C MET A 59 -12.67 -0.33 35.74
N SER A 60 -11.87 -1.20 36.33
CA SER A 60 -10.68 -1.72 35.66
C SER A 60 -11.13 -2.24 34.30
N LEU A 61 -10.60 -1.68 33.21
CA LEU A 61 -10.72 -2.31 31.90
C LEU A 61 -9.99 -3.65 32.00
N ALA A 62 -10.74 -4.71 32.25
CA ALA A 62 -10.29 -6.06 32.00
C ALA A 62 -10.09 -6.16 30.49
N THR A 63 -8.84 -5.99 30.05
CA THR A 63 -8.43 -6.17 28.66
C THR A 63 -8.65 -7.62 28.27
N HIS A 64 -9.87 -7.94 27.84
CA HIS A 64 -10.24 -9.24 27.25
C HIS A 64 -9.78 -9.37 25.79
N ALA A 65 -8.60 -8.81 25.49
CA ALA A 65 -7.68 -9.52 24.62
C ALA A 65 -7.29 -10.81 25.36
N ARG A 66 -8.01 -11.90 25.09
CA ARG A 66 -7.51 -13.23 25.43
C ARG A 66 -6.23 -13.47 24.62
N ASP A 67 -5.24 -14.11 25.23
CA ASP A 67 -4.14 -14.71 24.48
C ASP A 67 -4.76 -15.58 23.35
N PRO A 68 -4.25 -15.51 22.10
CA PRO A 68 -4.74 -16.39 21.05
C PRO A 68 -4.54 -17.87 21.43
N PRO A 69 -5.42 -18.77 20.98
CA PRO A 69 -5.34 -20.20 21.27
C PRO A 69 -3.97 -20.75 20.86
N ARG A 70 -3.29 -21.48 21.75
CA ARG A 70 -1.84 -21.71 21.60
C ARG A 70 -1.57 -22.69 20.46
N PRO A 71 -0.44 -22.54 19.73
CA PRO A 71 -0.09 -23.44 18.64
C PRO A 71 0.01 -24.93 19.04
N ASP A 72 0.32 -25.19 20.32
CA ASP A 72 0.52 -26.53 20.90
C ASP A 72 -0.74 -27.14 21.54
N ASP A 73 -1.87 -26.42 21.61
CA ASP A 73 -3.13 -26.97 22.11
C ASP A 73 -3.69 -28.03 21.12
N ASP A 74 -4.25 -29.14 21.60
CA ASP A 74 -4.92 -30.13 20.74
C ASP A 74 -6.29 -29.62 20.29
N HIS A 75 -6.28 -28.89 19.17
CA HIS A 75 -7.45 -28.27 18.57
C HIS A 75 -8.46 -29.23 17.94
N GLY A 76 -8.09 -30.52 17.77
CA GLY A 76 -8.90 -31.54 17.12
C GLY A 76 -9.09 -31.35 15.60
N TYR A 77 -8.78 -32.39 14.82
CA TYR A 77 -9.07 -32.42 13.38
C TYR A 77 -10.56 -32.68 13.13
N ASN A 78 -11.26 -31.73 12.51
CA ASN A 78 -12.63 -31.94 12.03
C ASN A 78 -12.64 -32.21 10.50
N PRO A 79 -13.06 -33.40 10.03
CA PRO A 79 -13.12 -33.71 8.59
C PRO A 79 -14.14 -32.87 7.82
N ASP A 80 -15.11 -32.24 8.48
CA ASP A 80 -16.10 -31.36 7.84
C ASP A 80 -15.59 -29.91 7.70
N SER A 81 -14.49 -29.54 8.37
CA SER A 81 -13.89 -28.21 8.26
C SER A 81 -12.94 -28.14 7.07
N VAL A 82 -13.30 -27.31 6.08
CA VAL A 82 -12.40 -26.95 4.96
C VAL A 82 -11.05 -26.45 5.46
N LEU A 83 -11.02 -25.73 6.59
CA LEU A 83 -9.79 -25.17 7.14
C LEU A 83 -8.87 -26.26 7.72
N ASP A 84 -9.42 -27.26 8.44
CA ASP A 84 -8.63 -28.38 8.97
C ASP A 84 -8.14 -29.34 7.85
N ILE A 85 -8.91 -29.49 6.76
CA ILE A 85 -8.48 -30.22 5.55
C ILE A 85 -7.26 -29.54 4.89
N MET A 86 -7.21 -28.20 4.91
CA MET A 86 -6.16 -27.44 4.23
C MET A 86 -4.82 -27.44 4.98
N LEU A 87 -4.87 -27.32 6.31
CA LEU A 87 -3.72 -27.35 7.23
C LEU A 87 -4.15 -27.60 8.70
N PRO A 88 -3.27 -28.17 9.56
CA PRO A 88 -3.55 -28.32 10.99
C PRO A 88 -3.86 -26.99 11.70
N ARG A 89 -4.88 -26.97 12.56
CA ARG A 89 -5.43 -25.76 13.19
C ARG A 89 -4.41 -24.90 13.97
N GLY A 90 -3.49 -25.50 14.72
CA GLY A 90 -2.41 -24.75 15.40
C GLY A 90 -1.49 -24.01 14.41
N ARG A 91 -1.26 -24.56 13.22
CA ARG A 91 -0.52 -23.90 12.12
C ARG A 91 -1.38 -22.86 11.39
N LEU A 92 -2.71 -23.03 11.35
CA LEU A 92 -3.63 -22.00 10.86
C LEU A 92 -3.57 -20.74 11.74
N TYR A 93 -3.72 -20.89 13.06
CA TYR A 93 -3.53 -19.80 14.02
C TYR A 93 -2.11 -19.20 13.89
N LYS A 94 -1.09 -20.07 13.87
CA LYS A 94 0.26 -19.89 13.30
C LYS A 94 0.43 -18.70 12.33
N ILE A 95 -0.16 -18.92 11.17
CA ILE A 95 -0.08 -18.06 9.98
C ILE A 95 -0.94 -16.80 10.13
N ILE A 96 -2.06 -16.89 10.85
CA ILE A 96 -2.98 -15.77 11.06
C ILE A 96 -2.44 -14.77 12.10
N GLU A 97 -1.76 -15.22 13.15
CA GLU A 97 -0.96 -14.35 14.04
C GLU A 97 0.02 -13.53 13.20
N MET A 98 0.82 -14.19 12.35
CA MET A 98 1.81 -13.51 11.50
C MET A 98 1.19 -12.54 10.48
N TYR A 99 -0.07 -12.74 10.06
CA TYR A 99 -0.80 -11.75 9.29
C TYR A 99 -1.05 -10.48 10.12
N PHE A 100 -1.54 -10.61 11.36
CA PHE A 100 -1.81 -9.47 12.24
C PHE A 100 -0.54 -8.78 12.74
N ASP A 101 0.54 -9.53 12.99
CA ASP A 101 1.82 -8.98 13.42
C ASP A 101 2.53 -8.20 12.30
N TYR A 102 2.59 -8.77 11.09
CA TYR A 102 3.47 -8.28 10.02
C TYR A 102 2.75 -7.65 8.81
N ILE A 103 1.48 -7.96 8.52
CA ILE A 103 0.81 -7.54 7.27
C ILE A 103 -0.36 -6.56 7.52
N HIS A 104 -1.17 -6.80 8.55
CA HIS A 104 -2.24 -5.91 9.01
C HIS A 104 -1.78 -4.46 9.32
N PRO A 105 -0.57 -4.20 9.88
CA PRO A 105 -0.07 -2.84 10.10
C PRO A 105 -0.02 -1.96 8.85
N LEU A 106 0.08 -2.57 7.65
CA LEU A 106 0.01 -1.87 6.37
C LEU A 106 -1.33 -2.06 5.65
N THR A 107 -2.02 -3.17 5.92
CA THR A 107 -3.27 -3.55 5.27
C THR A 107 -4.34 -3.90 6.31
N PRO A 108 -4.87 -2.92 7.07
CA PRO A 108 -5.84 -3.16 8.16
C PRO A 108 -7.25 -3.47 7.64
N LEU A 109 -7.36 -4.50 6.80
CA LEU A 109 -8.60 -4.98 6.18
C LEU A 109 -9.50 -5.64 7.21
N LEU A 110 -8.98 -6.68 7.86
CA LEU A 110 -9.75 -7.50 8.80
C LEU A 110 -9.91 -6.74 10.11
N HIS A 111 -11.14 -6.59 10.57
CA HIS A 111 -11.38 -6.20 11.95
C HIS A 111 -11.00 -7.35 12.89
N SER A 112 -9.82 -7.23 13.52
CA SER A 112 -9.12 -8.29 14.25
C SER A 112 -9.98 -8.99 15.31
N THR A 113 -10.63 -8.22 16.19
CA THR A 113 -11.45 -8.77 17.29
C THR A 113 -12.59 -9.66 16.80
N THR A 114 -13.28 -9.26 15.72
CA THR A 114 -14.37 -10.06 15.14
C THR A 114 -13.84 -11.23 14.30
N PHE A 115 -12.69 -11.08 13.65
CA PHE A 115 -12.07 -12.16 12.88
C PHE A 115 -11.61 -13.31 13.78
N TRP A 116 -10.92 -13.02 14.89
CA TRP A 116 -10.52 -14.03 15.87
C TRP A 116 -11.73 -14.70 16.53
N ARG A 117 -12.73 -13.92 16.97
CA ARG A 117 -14.02 -14.44 17.48
C ARG A 117 -14.68 -15.43 16.52
N ASP A 118 -14.69 -15.10 15.23
CA ASP A 118 -15.33 -15.94 14.20
C ASP A 118 -14.51 -17.19 13.87
N LEU A 119 -13.18 -17.12 13.99
CA LEU A 119 -12.28 -18.26 13.81
C LEU A 119 -12.30 -19.24 15.01
N GLU A 120 -12.37 -18.73 16.24
CA GLU A 120 -12.51 -19.53 17.47
C GLU A 120 -13.85 -20.30 17.50
N ARG A 121 -14.96 -19.67 17.09
CA ARG A 121 -16.27 -20.33 16.99
C ARG A 121 -16.40 -21.27 15.77
N ARG A 122 -15.34 -21.42 14.96
CA ARG A 122 -15.29 -22.23 13.73
C ARG A 122 -16.42 -21.86 12.75
N ARG A 123 -16.55 -20.55 12.41
CA ARG A 123 -17.55 -20.00 11.48
C ARG A 123 -17.55 -20.69 10.10
N GLU A 124 -16.49 -21.41 9.70
CA GLU A 124 -16.48 -22.21 8.47
C GLU A 124 -17.47 -23.40 8.47
N LEU A 125 -18.00 -23.76 9.64
CA LEU A 125 -19.00 -24.83 9.81
C LEU A 125 -20.45 -24.33 9.76
N ASP A 126 -20.66 -23.00 9.85
CA ASP A 126 -21.97 -22.38 9.71
C ASP A 126 -22.41 -22.39 8.23
N TRP A 127 -23.70 -22.61 7.98
CA TRP A 127 -24.23 -22.61 6.60
C TRP A 127 -24.13 -21.21 5.95
N GLY A 128 -23.78 -21.17 4.66
CA GLY A 128 -23.65 -19.92 3.90
C GLY A 128 -22.39 -19.11 4.21
N GLN A 129 -21.35 -19.70 4.82
CA GLN A 129 -20.10 -19.03 5.18
C GLN A 129 -18.92 -19.36 4.23
N GLU A 130 -19.21 -19.77 2.99
CA GLU A 130 -18.20 -20.08 1.96
C GLU A 130 -17.35 -18.85 1.58
N GLU A 131 -17.89 -17.64 1.75
CA GLU A 131 -17.19 -16.38 1.49
C GLU A 131 -16.21 -16.02 2.61
N TRP A 132 -16.64 -16.14 3.87
CA TRP A 132 -15.76 -15.96 5.03
C TRP A 132 -14.66 -17.04 5.05
N THR A 133 -15.00 -18.28 4.70
CA THR A 133 -14.02 -19.37 4.56
C THR A 133 -13.01 -19.08 3.45
N ALA A 134 -13.45 -18.52 2.31
CA ALA A 134 -12.55 -18.05 1.26
C ALA A 134 -11.68 -16.86 1.70
N LEU A 135 -12.21 -15.94 2.52
CA LEU A 135 -11.45 -14.85 3.11
C LEU A 135 -10.31 -15.38 4.00
N VAL A 136 -10.59 -16.29 4.93
CA VAL A 136 -9.57 -16.92 5.79
C VAL A 136 -8.49 -17.61 4.94
N LEU A 137 -8.88 -18.40 3.94
CA LEU A 137 -7.93 -19.05 3.03
C LEU A 137 -7.13 -18.04 2.18
N SER A 138 -7.69 -16.88 1.86
CA SER A 138 -6.97 -15.82 1.14
C SER A 138 -5.90 -15.16 2.01
N VAL A 139 -6.19 -14.97 3.31
CA VAL A 139 -5.25 -14.46 4.31
C VAL A 139 -4.09 -15.44 4.52
N VAL A 140 -4.39 -16.74 4.63
CA VAL A 140 -3.36 -17.81 4.67
C VAL A 140 -2.50 -17.80 3.41
N ALA A 141 -3.11 -17.71 2.23
CA ALA A 141 -2.37 -17.70 0.96
C ALA A 141 -1.48 -16.46 0.79
N LEU A 142 -2.00 -15.27 1.12
CA LEU A 142 -1.24 -14.02 1.08
C LEU A 142 -0.04 -14.08 2.01
N THR A 143 -0.26 -14.44 3.28
CA THR A 143 0.79 -14.48 4.31
C THR A 143 1.86 -15.51 3.96
N THR A 144 1.47 -16.66 3.41
CA THR A 144 2.39 -17.70 2.91
C THR A 144 3.18 -17.24 1.67
N CYS A 145 2.68 -16.28 0.89
CA CYS A 145 3.40 -15.68 -0.24
C CYS A 145 4.21 -14.41 0.13
N GLN A 146 3.88 -13.75 1.24
CA GLN A 146 4.38 -12.41 1.57
C GLN A 146 5.49 -12.40 2.64
N LEU A 147 5.56 -13.39 3.53
CA LEU A 147 6.56 -13.42 4.60
C LEU A 147 7.79 -14.27 4.23
N PRO A 148 8.96 -14.03 4.86
CA PRO A 148 10.15 -14.85 4.65
C PRO A 148 9.87 -16.33 4.97
N TYR A 149 10.46 -17.25 4.20
CA TYR A 149 10.21 -18.69 4.37
C TYR A 149 10.63 -19.20 5.76
N THR A 150 11.56 -18.52 6.42
CA THR A 150 12.04 -18.82 7.79
C THR A 150 10.98 -18.64 8.86
N PHE A 151 9.96 -17.81 8.62
CA PHE A 151 8.87 -17.58 9.57
C PHE A 151 7.83 -18.72 9.56
N ILE A 152 7.81 -19.55 8.50
CA ILE A 152 6.75 -20.53 8.27
C ILE A 152 7.33 -21.95 8.32
N PRO A 153 7.12 -22.73 9.40
CA PRO A 153 7.72 -24.05 9.58
C PRO A 153 7.05 -25.13 8.70
N MET A 154 7.37 -25.11 7.41
CA MET A 154 6.97 -26.06 6.36
C MET A 154 7.98 -26.07 5.21
N THR A 155 7.95 -27.08 4.32
CA THR A 155 8.83 -27.06 3.15
C THR A 155 8.34 -26.08 2.07
N ARG A 156 9.23 -25.73 1.12
CA ARG A 156 8.88 -24.84 -0.01
C ARG A 156 7.76 -25.39 -0.89
N ASP A 157 7.72 -26.71 -1.08
CA ASP A 157 6.68 -27.37 -1.87
C ASP A 157 5.37 -27.56 -1.08
N ASP A 158 5.43 -27.72 0.25
CA ASP A 158 4.24 -27.65 1.10
C ASP A 158 3.60 -26.26 1.05
N ALA A 159 4.40 -25.19 1.16
CA ALA A 159 3.95 -23.80 1.08
C ALA A 159 3.30 -23.50 -0.28
N ARG A 160 3.98 -23.88 -1.37
CA ARG A 160 3.47 -23.80 -2.74
C ARG A 160 2.16 -24.58 -2.91
N GLY A 161 2.11 -25.81 -2.38
CA GLY A 161 0.92 -26.66 -2.42
C GLY A 161 -0.25 -26.08 -1.62
N LEU A 162 0.00 -25.53 -0.42
CA LEU A 162 -0.99 -24.86 0.40
C LEU A 162 -1.60 -23.66 -0.34
N VAL A 163 -0.76 -22.76 -0.86
CA VAL A 163 -1.19 -21.60 -1.66
C VAL A 163 -2.00 -22.03 -2.90
N GLN A 164 -1.59 -23.11 -3.58
CA GLN A 164 -2.35 -23.66 -4.71
C GLN A 164 -3.73 -24.20 -4.31
N ARG A 165 -3.84 -24.92 -3.18
CA ARG A 165 -5.12 -25.44 -2.67
C ARG A 165 -6.05 -24.31 -2.21
N CYS A 166 -5.52 -23.32 -1.47
CA CYS A 166 -6.27 -22.12 -1.06
C CYS A 166 -6.82 -21.39 -2.30
N ASN A 167 -5.97 -21.11 -3.29
CA ASN A 167 -6.36 -20.45 -4.54
C ASN A 167 -7.28 -21.31 -5.43
N ALA A 168 -7.38 -22.62 -5.22
CA ALA A 168 -8.42 -23.45 -5.85
C ALA A 168 -9.78 -23.20 -5.19
N HIS A 169 -9.86 -23.30 -3.85
CA HIS A 169 -11.09 -23.06 -3.09
C HIS A 169 -11.65 -21.64 -3.29
N ILE A 170 -10.77 -20.63 -3.22
CA ILE A 170 -11.14 -19.21 -3.39
C ILE A 170 -11.77 -18.97 -4.78
N ARG A 171 -11.21 -19.56 -5.85
CA ARG A 171 -11.79 -19.45 -7.19
C ARG A 171 -13.17 -20.11 -7.29
N THR A 172 -13.39 -21.24 -6.62
CA THR A 172 -14.72 -21.87 -6.56
C THR A 172 -15.73 -20.97 -5.86
N SER A 173 -15.38 -20.39 -4.70
CA SER A 173 -16.24 -19.45 -3.96
C SER A 173 -16.51 -18.16 -4.77
N GLN A 174 -15.49 -17.60 -5.43
CA GLN A 174 -15.62 -16.44 -6.31
C GLN A 174 -16.44 -16.69 -7.59
N ALA A 175 -16.53 -17.95 -8.07
CA ALA A 175 -17.31 -18.31 -9.25
C ALA A 175 -18.82 -18.44 -9.00
N ILE A 176 -19.26 -18.43 -7.73
CA ILE A 176 -20.68 -18.37 -7.38
C ILE A 176 -21.22 -16.95 -7.63
N GLU A 177 -22.37 -16.85 -8.29
CA GLU A 177 -23.11 -15.59 -8.47
C GLU A 177 -23.91 -15.25 -7.19
N TRP A 178 -23.86 -13.98 -6.76
CA TRP A 178 -24.56 -13.48 -5.56
C TRP A 178 -25.25 -12.14 -5.85
N GLU A 179 -26.37 -11.88 -5.18
CA GLU A 179 -27.20 -10.68 -5.37
C GLU A 179 -26.52 -9.39 -4.87
N LYS A 180 -25.75 -9.46 -3.79
CA LYS A 180 -24.91 -8.35 -3.28
C LYS A 180 -23.45 -8.79 -3.22
N TRP A 181 -22.54 -7.91 -3.64
CA TRP A 181 -21.10 -8.10 -3.44
C TRP A 181 -20.76 -7.82 -1.96
N SER A 182 -20.48 -8.89 -1.20
CA SER A 182 -20.19 -8.82 0.24
C SER A 182 -18.81 -8.22 0.54
N ILE A 183 -18.62 -7.81 1.80
CA ILE A 183 -17.32 -7.28 2.22
C ILE A 183 -16.26 -8.39 2.29
N GLU A 184 -16.62 -9.61 2.72
CA GLU A 184 -15.72 -10.75 2.67
C GLU A 184 -15.27 -11.09 1.22
N ARG A 185 -16.19 -11.06 0.25
CA ARG A 185 -15.85 -11.25 -1.18
C ARG A 185 -14.95 -10.12 -1.70
N ALA A 186 -15.22 -8.88 -1.31
CA ALA A 186 -14.45 -7.72 -1.73
C ALA A 186 -13.02 -7.74 -1.18
N MET A 187 -12.85 -8.03 0.12
CA MET A 187 -11.56 -8.28 0.77
C MET A 187 -10.81 -9.44 0.13
N THR A 188 -11.46 -10.59 -0.05
CA THR A 188 -10.90 -11.78 -0.71
C THR A 188 -10.36 -11.44 -2.10
N THR A 189 -11.10 -10.62 -2.85
CA THR A 189 -10.72 -10.22 -4.22
C THR A 189 -9.53 -9.26 -4.24
N LEU A 190 -9.47 -8.30 -3.31
CA LEU A 190 -8.29 -7.43 -3.17
C LEU A 190 -7.06 -8.23 -2.73
N ILE A 191 -7.21 -9.16 -1.78
CA ILE A 191 -6.15 -10.07 -1.32
C ILE A 191 -5.66 -10.99 -2.46
N GLN A 192 -6.57 -11.53 -3.29
CA GLN A 192 -6.20 -12.27 -4.49
C GLN A 192 -5.38 -11.42 -5.47
N SER A 193 -5.69 -10.13 -5.64
CA SER A 193 -4.88 -9.25 -6.50
C SER A 193 -3.42 -9.13 -6.01
N GLN A 194 -3.20 -9.06 -4.70
CA GLN A 194 -1.87 -9.00 -4.10
C GLN A 194 -1.14 -10.35 -4.19
N THR A 195 -1.84 -11.44 -3.86
CA THR A 195 -1.30 -12.82 -3.95
C THR A 195 -0.88 -13.16 -5.39
N MET A 196 -1.67 -12.76 -6.39
CA MET A 196 -1.28 -12.95 -7.80
C MET A 196 -0.07 -12.10 -8.20
N SER A 197 0.09 -10.88 -7.69
CA SER A 197 1.31 -10.09 -7.89
C SER A 197 2.55 -10.77 -7.30
N LEU A 198 2.46 -11.28 -6.06
CA LEU A 198 3.56 -12.00 -5.40
C LEU A 198 3.95 -13.29 -6.16
N LEU A 199 2.98 -13.99 -6.75
CA LEU A 199 3.20 -15.16 -7.60
C LEU A 199 3.64 -14.81 -9.04
N GLY A 200 3.93 -13.53 -9.35
CA GLY A 200 4.33 -13.07 -10.68
C GLY A 200 3.21 -13.05 -11.74
N LYS A 201 1.97 -13.39 -11.36
CA LYS A 201 0.80 -13.51 -12.24
C LYS A 201 0.14 -12.15 -12.49
N SER A 202 0.92 -11.23 -13.04
CA SER A 202 0.59 -9.80 -13.23
C SER A 202 -0.78 -9.55 -13.89
N GLN A 203 -1.15 -10.33 -14.92
CA GLN A 203 -2.45 -10.17 -15.61
C GLN A 203 -3.64 -10.52 -14.71
N LEU A 204 -3.54 -11.59 -13.90
CA LEU A 204 -4.59 -11.94 -12.93
C LEU A 204 -4.66 -10.91 -11.79
N ALA A 205 -3.51 -10.38 -11.35
CA ALA A 205 -3.47 -9.29 -10.38
C ALA A 205 -4.17 -8.01 -10.88
N VAL A 206 -4.01 -7.67 -12.16
CA VAL A 206 -4.76 -6.57 -12.81
C VAL A 206 -6.26 -6.92 -12.93
N THR A 207 -6.60 -8.15 -13.29
CA THR A 207 -8.00 -8.61 -13.41
C THR A 207 -8.75 -8.47 -12.08
N PHE A 208 -8.21 -9.00 -10.97
CA PHE A 208 -8.84 -8.91 -9.66
C PHE A 208 -8.97 -7.46 -9.16
N ARG A 209 -7.97 -6.60 -9.45
CA ARG A 209 -8.03 -5.17 -9.14
C ARG A 209 -9.09 -4.41 -9.96
N GLY A 210 -9.25 -4.79 -11.23
CA GLY A 210 -10.33 -4.30 -12.09
C GLY A 210 -11.70 -4.68 -11.54
N ILE A 211 -11.89 -5.93 -11.11
CA ILE A 211 -13.12 -6.39 -10.45
C ILE A 211 -13.44 -5.55 -9.21
N VAL A 212 -12.46 -5.32 -8.32
CA VAL A 212 -12.65 -4.48 -7.12
C VAL A 212 -13.05 -3.05 -7.49
N THR A 213 -12.36 -2.44 -8.47
CA THR A 213 -12.61 -1.06 -8.91
C THR A 213 -14.01 -0.89 -9.52
N VAL A 214 -14.42 -1.80 -10.40
CA VAL A 214 -15.75 -1.75 -11.03
C VAL A 214 -16.86 -1.91 -9.99
N ASN A 215 -16.69 -2.81 -9.01
CA ASN A 215 -17.66 -2.95 -7.94
C ASN A 215 -17.71 -1.72 -7.01
N PHE A 216 -16.60 -1.02 -6.76
CA PHE A 216 -16.62 0.28 -6.07
C PHE A 216 -17.28 1.41 -6.85
N THR A 217 -17.32 1.33 -8.18
CA THR A 217 -18.05 2.30 -9.01
C THR A 217 -19.56 1.98 -9.03
N TYR A 218 -19.91 0.69 -8.92
CA TYR A 218 -21.29 0.21 -8.92
C TYR A 218 -21.96 0.32 -7.54
N GLN A 219 -21.28 -0.07 -6.48
CA GLN A 219 -21.70 0.19 -5.11
C GLN A 219 -21.49 1.67 -4.78
N GLN A 220 -22.58 2.43 -4.78
CA GLN A 220 -22.66 3.67 -4.02
C GLN A 220 -22.38 3.32 -2.55
N LEU A 221 -21.14 3.54 -2.12
CA LEU A 221 -20.54 2.98 -0.90
C LEU A 221 -21.47 3.17 0.30
N HIS A 222 -22.06 2.05 0.74
CA HIS A 222 -23.32 2.04 1.49
C HIS A 222 -23.22 2.80 2.82
N LEU A 223 -23.76 4.03 2.84
CA LEU A 223 -23.77 4.89 4.04
C LEU A 223 -24.59 4.29 5.19
N ASP A 224 -25.57 3.44 4.85
CA ASP A 224 -26.48 2.75 5.78
C ASP A 224 -25.87 1.50 6.45
N ASN A 225 -24.65 1.10 6.08
CA ASN A 225 -23.97 -0.05 6.68
C ASN A 225 -23.61 0.22 8.17
N PRO A 226 -23.58 -0.82 9.05
CA PRO A 226 -23.14 -0.70 10.44
C PRO A 226 -21.74 -0.09 10.57
N LEU A 227 -21.44 0.58 11.70
CA LEU A 227 -20.22 1.40 11.85
C LEU A 227 -18.93 0.64 11.50
N LEU A 228 -18.81 -0.59 12.00
CA LEU A 228 -17.69 -1.50 11.77
C LEU A 228 -17.59 -1.92 10.29
N GLU A 229 -18.69 -2.31 9.65
CA GLU A 229 -18.67 -2.71 8.23
C GLU A 229 -18.32 -1.51 7.35
N ARG A 230 -18.91 -0.34 7.62
CA ARG A 230 -18.66 0.92 6.90
C ARG A 230 -17.19 1.36 6.97
N GLU A 231 -16.56 1.24 8.14
CA GLU A 231 -15.12 1.54 8.28
C GLU A 231 -14.25 0.49 7.60
N GLN A 232 -14.57 -0.81 7.68
CA GLN A 232 -13.86 -1.83 6.90
C GLN A 232 -13.97 -1.58 5.38
N TRP A 233 -15.14 -1.15 4.87
CA TRP A 233 -15.30 -0.75 3.46
C TRP A 233 -14.44 0.45 3.10
N ARG A 234 -14.37 1.47 3.96
CA ARG A 234 -13.49 2.64 3.79
C ARG A 234 -12.01 2.22 3.73
N ARG A 235 -11.54 1.41 4.67
CA ARG A 235 -10.16 0.88 4.68
C ARG A 235 -9.85 0.03 3.44
N LEU A 236 -10.79 -0.81 3.00
CA LEU A 236 -10.67 -1.60 1.76
C LEU A 236 -10.55 -0.71 0.52
N TRP A 237 -11.37 0.34 0.42
CA TRP A 237 -11.32 1.31 -0.68
C TRP A 237 -9.95 1.99 -0.75
N TRP A 238 -9.46 2.50 0.39
CA TRP A 238 -8.14 3.14 0.46
C TRP A 238 -7.00 2.18 0.10
N LEU A 239 -7.08 0.90 0.45
CA LEU A 239 -6.07 -0.09 0.07
C LEU A 239 -6.11 -0.44 -1.42
N ALA A 240 -7.28 -0.46 -2.06
CA ALA A 240 -7.39 -0.60 -3.51
C ALA A 240 -6.79 0.62 -4.24
N TYR A 241 -7.08 1.83 -3.76
CA TYR A 241 -6.53 3.08 -4.26
C TYR A 241 -5.00 3.17 -4.10
N CYS A 242 -4.46 3.02 -2.88
CA CYS A 242 -3.02 3.03 -2.61
C CYS A 242 -2.27 1.95 -3.40
N GLY A 243 -2.92 0.79 -3.59
CA GLY A 243 -2.43 -0.27 -4.45
C GLY A 243 -2.33 0.16 -5.92
N ASP A 244 -3.35 0.82 -6.47
CA ASP A 244 -3.35 1.31 -7.86
C ASP A 244 -2.29 2.38 -8.09
N VAL A 245 -2.23 3.39 -7.22
CA VAL A 245 -1.20 4.45 -7.26
C VAL A 245 0.21 3.84 -7.19
N THR A 246 0.42 2.78 -6.40
CA THR A 246 1.69 2.03 -6.40
C THR A 246 2.02 1.41 -7.77
N VAL A 247 1.04 0.78 -8.43
CA VAL A 247 1.23 0.16 -9.75
C VAL A 247 1.49 1.22 -10.83
N VAL A 248 0.81 2.35 -10.77
CA VAL A 248 1.03 3.49 -11.66
C VAL A 248 2.42 4.08 -11.48
N ALA A 249 2.82 4.36 -10.24
CA ALA A 249 4.13 4.94 -9.90
C ALA A 249 5.30 4.10 -10.43
N LEU A 250 5.21 2.77 -10.32
CA LEU A 250 6.28 1.84 -10.65
C LEU A 250 6.30 1.40 -12.13
N HIS A 251 5.19 1.54 -12.86
CA HIS A 251 5.01 0.94 -14.19
C HIS A 251 4.40 1.88 -15.27
N ASP A 252 4.26 3.18 -14.99
CA ASP A 252 3.72 4.23 -15.88
C ASP A 252 2.40 3.84 -16.58
N ARG A 253 1.53 3.16 -15.81
CA ARG A 253 0.19 2.73 -16.26
C ARG A 253 -0.82 3.89 -16.16
N PRO A 254 -1.96 3.83 -16.86
CA PRO A 254 -3.13 4.63 -16.50
C PRO A 254 -3.56 4.34 -15.06
N THR A 255 -4.07 5.34 -14.34
CA THR A 255 -4.78 5.12 -13.06
C THR A 255 -6.15 4.52 -13.33
N LEU A 256 -6.65 3.76 -12.37
CA LEU A 256 -8.04 3.30 -12.29
C LEU A 256 -8.94 4.32 -11.55
N TYR A 257 -8.34 5.17 -10.72
CA TYR A 257 -9.00 6.26 -9.97
C TYR A 257 -8.54 7.62 -10.50
N HIS A 258 -9.38 8.65 -10.40
CA HIS A 258 -9.06 10.05 -10.72
C HIS A 258 -9.16 10.85 -9.41
N GLU A 259 -8.21 11.74 -9.09
CA GLU A 259 -8.21 12.44 -7.80
C GLU A 259 -9.46 13.31 -7.59
N ASP A 260 -9.92 13.95 -8.68
CA ASP A 260 -11.12 14.77 -8.73
C ASP A 260 -12.41 13.98 -8.43
N ASP A 261 -12.41 12.65 -8.64
CA ASP A 261 -13.55 11.75 -8.41
C ASP A 261 -13.55 11.10 -7.00
N ILE A 262 -12.53 11.33 -6.17
CA ILE A 262 -12.41 10.69 -4.84
C ILE A 262 -13.29 11.40 -3.80
N ALA A 263 -14.53 10.91 -3.67
CA ALA A 263 -15.50 11.32 -2.65
C ALA A 263 -15.40 10.55 -1.31
N MET A 264 -14.44 9.64 -1.14
CA MET A 264 -14.32 8.82 0.08
C MET A 264 -13.41 9.47 1.13
N ASP A 265 -13.93 9.65 2.36
CA ASP A 265 -13.16 10.15 3.51
C ASP A 265 -11.93 9.27 3.79
N LEU A 266 -10.88 9.88 4.32
CA LEU A 266 -9.74 9.16 4.90
C LEU A 266 -10.19 8.19 6.02
N PRO A 267 -9.49 7.06 6.24
CA PRO A 267 -9.80 6.08 7.29
C PRO A 267 -9.90 6.72 8.67
N ALA A 268 -10.77 6.18 9.54
CA ALA A 268 -10.84 6.65 10.91
C ALA A 268 -9.57 6.26 11.67
N GLU A 269 -9.02 7.19 12.46
CA GLU A 269 -7.87 6.95 13.34
C GLU A 269 -8.32 6.22 14.62
N ILE A 270 -8.91 5.03 14.43
CA ILE A 270 -9.50 4.18 15.46
C ILE A 270 -9.05 2.73 15.23
N ASP A 271 -8.39 2.15 16.24
CA ASP A 271 -8.00 0.73 16.21
C ASP A 271 -9.20 -0.18 16.50
N ASP A 272 -9.14 -1.40 15.96
CA ASP A 272 -10.20 -2.42 16.06
C ASP A 272 -10.71 -2.67 17.48
N GLN A 273 -9.83 -2.67 18.49
CA GLN A 273 -10.24 -2.89 19.89
C GLN A 273 -11.16 -1.79 20.47
N PHE A 274 -11.32 -0.67 19.75
CA PHE A 274 -12.23 0.43 20.09
C PHE A 274 -13.40 0.57 19.10
N LEU A 275 -13.48 -0.29 18.08
CA LEU A 275 -14.53 -0.25 17.06
C LEU A 275 -15.51 -1.40 17.26
N THR A 276 -16.80 -1.09 17.39
CA THR A 276 -17.85 -2.11 17.48
C THR A 276 -18.89 -1.93 16.38
N GLU A 277 -19.77 -2.92 16.23
CA GLU A 277 -20.87 -2.89 15.26
C GLU A 277 -21.85 -1.71 15.52
N LEU A 278 -21.92 -1.20 16.76
CA LEU A 278 -22.88 -0.19 17.24
C LEU A 278 -22.27 1.16 17.63
N GLU A 279 -21.07 1.17 18.22
CA GLU A 279 -20.43 2.38 18.77
C GLU A 279 -18.89 2.33 18.71
N THR A 280 -18.27 3.51 18.88
CA THR A 280 -16.81 3.67 19.05
C THR A 280 -16.48 3.91 20.52
N LEU A 281 -15.65 3.05 21.11
CA LEU A 281 -15.23 3.14 22.50
C LEU A 281 -14.12 4.19 22.67
N PRO A 282 -14.05 4.89 23.82
CA PRO A 282 -12.97 5.84 24.07
C PRO A 282 -11.64 5.10 24.33
N PRO A 283 -10.54 5.48 23.66
CA PRO A 283 -9.21 4.92 23.95
C PRO A 283 -8.66 5.47 25.29
N PRO A 284 -7.64 4.82 25.88
CA PRO A 284 -6.96 5.33 27.07
C PRO A 284 -6.33 6.72 26.85
N ILE A 285 -6.12 7.46 27.94
CA ILE A 285 -5.42 8.75 27.92
C ILE A 285 -3.99 8.54 27.40
N ASN A 286 -3.55 9.39 26.48
CA ASN A 286 -2.25 9.32 25.77
C ASN A 286 -2.03 8.04 24.96
N TYR A 287 -3.09 7.31 24.58
CA TYR A 287 -2.98 6.18 23.68
C TYR A 287 -2.72 6.64 22.24
N VAL A 288 -1.72 6.02 21.58
CA VAL A 288 -1.40 6.27 20.17
C VAL A 288 -1.92 5.12 19.31
N HIS A 289 -2.72 5.47 18.29
CA HIS A 289 -3.38 4.48 17.45
C HIS A 289 -2.42 3.74 16.52
N ARG A 290 -2.53 2.41 16.49
CA ARG A 290 -1.76 1.55 15.57
C ARG A 290 -2.13 1.81 14.10
N ILE A 291 -3.39 2.16 13.82
CA ILE A 291 -3.85 2.51 12.47
C ILE A 291 -3.31 3.87 11.97
N SER A 292 -2.74 4.72 12.83
CA SER A 292 -2.20 6.03 12.44
C SER A 292 -1.21 5.93 11.27
N GLY A 293 -0.35 4.91 11.25
CA GLY A 293 0.61 4.72 10.15
C GLY A 293 -0.06 4.42 8.82
N PHE A 294 -1.18 3.67 8.82
CA PHE A 294 -2.00 3.49 7.61
C PHE A 294 -2.64 4.80 7.16
N LEU A 295 -3.18 5.61 8.09
CA LEU A 295 -3.75 6.92 7.77
C LEU A 295 -2.72 7.88 7.15
N TYR A 296 -1.50 7.96 7.70
CA TYR A 296 -0.41 8.75 7.11
C TYR A 296 0.04 8.21 5.74
N ASN A 297 0.02 6.89 5.54
CA ASN A 297 0.26 6.27 4.24
C ASN A 297 -0.83 6.65 3.21
N CYS A 298 -2.11 6.66 3.58
CA CYS A 298 -3.21 7.13 2.72
C CYS A 298 -3.06 8.62 2.33
N LYS A 299 -2.70 9.49 3.28
CA LYS A 299 -2.40 10.91 3.01
C LYS A 299 -1.25 11.05 1.99
N LEU A 300 -0.17 10.28 2.16
CA LEU A 300 0.97 10.26 1.24
C LEU A 300 0.59 9.76 -0.16
N PHE A 301 -0.24 8.71 -0.23
CA PHE A 301 -0.71 8.18 -1.51
C PHE A 301 -1.62 9.16 -2.26
N ARG A 302 -2.42 9.97 -1.57
CA ARG A 302 -3.21 11.05 -2.20
C ARG A 302 -2.34 12.11 -2.87
N LEU A 303 -1.28 12.54 -2.19
CA LEU A 303 -0.26 13.44 -2.79
C LEU A 303 0.42 12.79 -4.00
N LEU A 304 0.78 11.51 -3.90
CA LEU A 304 1.41 10.75 -4.99
C LEU A 304 0.49 10.56 -6.20
N GLY A 305 -0.80 10.31 -5.98
CA GLY A 305 -1.83 10.23 -7.03
C GLY A 305 -1.91 11.53 -7.83
N ASP A 306 -2.02 12.66 -7.14
CA ASP A 306 -2.08 13.98 -7.77
C ASP A 306 -0.80 14.32 -8.57
N ILE A 307 0.39 14.02 -8.03
CA ILE A 307 1.68 14.18 -8.74
C ILE A 307 1.67 13.39 -10.06
N LEU A 308 1.24 12.12 -10.03
CA LEU A 308 1.21 11.24 -11.19
C LEU A 308 0.15 11.67 -12.21
N GLU A 309 -1.00 12.14 -11.74
CA GLU A 309 -2.10 12.57 -12.58
C GLU A 309 -1.78 13.89 -13.29
N LYS A 310 -1.30 14.91 -12.56
CA LYS A 310 -0.79 16.17 -13.12
C LYS A 310 0.30 15.90 -14.16
N ARG A 311 1.29 15.06 -13.85
CA ARG A 311 2.35 14.66 -14.82
C ARG A 311 1.79 14.00 -16.07
N ARG A 312 0.80 13.12 -15.94
CA ARG A 312 0.15 12.46 -17.10
C ARG A 312 -0.71 13.42 -17.92
N ARG A 313 -1.40 14.37 -17.27
CA ARG A 313 -2.18 15.45 -17.88
C ARG A 313 -1.27 16.32 -18.75
N ASP A 314 -0.15 16.76 -18.19
CA ASP A 314 0.84 17.62 -18.86
C ASP A 314 1.60 16.89 -19.97
N ARG A 315 2.04 15.64 -19.77
CA ARG A 315 2.64 14.82 -20.85
C ARG A 315 1.73 14.65 -22.08
N ARG A 316 0.40 14.74 -21.90
CA ARG A 316 -0.59 14.71 -23.00
C ARG A 316 -0.91 16.09 -23.58
N ARG A 317 -0.79 17.15 -22.77
CA ARG A 317 -1.06 18.54 -23.12
C ARG A 317 -0.06 19.46 -22.39
N PRO A 318 1.16 19.66 -22.93
CA PRO A 318 2.21 20.38 -22.21
C PRO A 318 1.77 21.79 -21.79
N PRO A 319 1.96 22.18 -20.52
CA PRO A 319 1.70 23.55 -20.08
C PRO A 319 2.69 24.50 -20.74
N ARG A 320 2.25 25.74 -20.96
CA ARG A 320 3.00 26.80 -21.62
C ARG A 320 2.77 28.14 -20.94
N ASP A 321 3.63 29.11 -21.21
CA ASP A 321 3.46 30.49 -20.77
C ASP A 321 3.23 30.55 -19.23
N VAL A 322 2.21 31.29 -18.80
CA VAL A 322 1.80 31.39 -17.38
C VAL A 322 1.42 30.04 -16.77
N ASN A 323 0.87 29.09 -17.54
CA ASN A 323 0.49 27.78 -17.00
C ASN A 323 1.71 26.93 -16.64
N LEU A 324 2.83 27.09 -17.34
CA LEU A 324 4.11 26.45 -17.01
C LEU A 324 4.69 27.03 -15.71
N GLN A 325 4.59 28.35 -15.51
CA GLN A 325 4.99 29.02 -14.28
C GLN A 325 4.15 28.58 -13.07
N LEU A 326 2.82 28.54 -13.22
CA LEU A 326 1.91 28.04 -12.19
C LEU A 326 2.22 26.58 -11.82
N ARG A 327 2.51 25.74 -12.83
CA ARG A 327 2.82 24.33 -12.60
C ARG A 327 4.08 24.13 -11.76
N PHE A 328 5.11 24.95 -11.91
CA PHE A 328 6.28 24.92 -11.01
C PHE A 328 5.90 25.23 -9.56
N LEU A 329 5.11 26.29 -9.33
CA LEU A 329 4.64 26.65 -7.98
C LEU A 329 3.79 25.53 -7.35
N GLU A 330 2.97 24.85 -8.15
CA GLU A 330 2.19 23.70 -7.71
C GLU A 330 3.07 22.48 -7.38
N LEU A 331 4.19 22.24 -8.11
CA LEU A 331 5.16 21.20 -7.75
C LEU A 331 5.94 21.53 -6.47
N ASP A 332 6.25 22.80 -6.23
CA ASP A 332 6.94 23.23 -5.00
C ASP A 332 6.02 23.09 -3.77
N GLN A 333 4.72 23.38 -3.93
CA GLN A 333 3.70 23.10 -2.91
C GLN A 333 3.55 21.59 -2.65
N LEU A 334 3.46 20.75 -3.69
CA LEU A 334 3.38 19.30 -3.55
C LEU A 334 4.67 18.71 -2.93
N HIS A 335 5.85 19.22 -3.27
CA HIS A 335 7.11 18.84 -2.64
C HIS A 335 7.11 19.17 -1.14
N HIS A 336 6.72 20.39 -0.77
CA HIS A 336 6.61 20.78 0.64
C HIS A 336 5.61 19.89 1.39
N GLN A 337 4.45 19.58 0.80
CA GLN A 337 3.46 18.68 1.40
C GLN A 337 4.00 17.25 1.57
N VAL A 338 4.72 16.71 0.58
CA VAL A 338 5.32 15.36 0.65
C VAL A 338 6.41 15.29 1.72
N VAL A 339 7.27 16.30 1.84
CA VAL A 339 8.37 16.34 2.83
C VAL A 339 7.82 16.50 4.25
N HIS A 340 6.98 17.51 4.49
CA HIS A 340 6.51 17.87 5.82
C HIS A 340 5.29 17.05 6.32
N LEU A 341 4.83 16.06 5.56
CA LEU A 341 3.69 15.21 5.93
C LEU A 341 3.86 14.55 7.30
N MET A 342 5.08 14.14 7.65
CA MET A 342 5.38 13.39 8.87
C MET A 342 5.73 14.29 10.08
N ASP A 343 5.80 15.61 9.92
CA ASP A 343 6.17 16.52 11.02
C ASP A 343 5.14 16.45 12.16
N SER A 344 3.86 16.26 11.80
CA SER A 344 2.71 16.19 12.70
C SER A 344 2.36 14.78 13.19
N CYS A 345 3.08 13.74 12.77
CA CYS A 345 2.76 12.37 13.18
C CYS A 345 3.15 12.09 14.65
N PRO A 346 2.56 11.06 15.30
CA PRO A 346 2.96 10.60 16.63
C PRO A 346 4.46 10.30 16.74
N ASP A 347 5.03 10.40 17.94
CA ASP A 347 6.47 10.25 18.18
C ASP A 347 6.97 8.83 17.81
N GLU A 348 6.11 7.82 17.95
CA GLU A 348 6.31 6.42 17.55
C GLU A 348 6.35 6.21 16.04
N LEU A 349 5.75 7.12 15.25
CA LEU A 349 5.77 7.10 13.79
C LEU A 349 6.82 8.02 13.18
N ARG A 350 7.42 8.91 13.97
CA ARG A 350 8.43 9.85 13.49
C ARG A 350 9.78 9.16 13.41
N SER A 351 10.42 9.25 12.25
CA SER A 351 11.80 8.81 12.07
C SER A 351 12.72 9.45 13.11
N GLN A 352 13.55 8.63 13.77
CA GLN A 352 14.54 9.09 14.75
C GLN A 352 15.73 9.85 14.10
N VAL A 353 15.73 10.07 12.78
CA VAL A 353 16.71 10.89 12.06
C VAL A 353 16.46 12.38 12.35
N ARG A 354 16.83 12.83 13.56
CA ARG A 354 16.70 14.24 13.98
C ARG A 354 17.76 15.19 13.40
N ASN A 355 18.80 14.69 12.74
CA ASN A 355 19.74 15.47 11.91
C ASN A 355 20.42 14.59 10.85
N PRO A 356 20.08 14.72 9.55
CA PRO A 356 20.83 14.09 8.47
C PRO A 356 22.30 14.53 8.45
N ASP A 357 22.57 15.84 8.54
CA ASP A 357 23.90 16.43 8.42
C ASP A 357 24.91 15.89 9.45
N GLN A 358 24.49 15.75 10.71
CA GLN A 358 25.34 15.21 11.77
C GLN A 358 25.63 13.71 11.58
N THR A 359 24.64 12.95 11.09
CA THR A 359 24.82 11.51 10.80
C THR A 359 25.73 11.32 9.59
N LEU A 360 25.53 12.12 8.54
CA LEU A 360 26.31 12.06 7.29
C LEU A 360 27.75 12.54 7.52
N ALA A 361 27.96 13.60 8.30
CA ALA A 361 29.29 14.06 8.70
C ALA A 361 30.07 12.97 9.46
N ALA A 362 29.44 12.32 10.45
CA ALA A 362 30.06 11.23 11.20
C ALA A 362 30.39 10.01 10.31
N LEU A 363 29.50 9.64 9.38
CA LEU A 363 29.75 8.58 8.39
C LEU A 363 30.91 8.94 7.46
N MET A 364 30.95 10.16 6.92
CA MET A 364 32.03 10.62 6.05
C MET A 364 33.36 10.69 6.81
N GLU A 365 33.36 11.13 8.06
CA GLU A 365 34.55 11.18 8.92
C GLU A 365 35.08 9.76 9.25
N SER A 366 34.21 8.79 9.57
CA SER A 366 34.61 7.38 9.76
C SER A 366 35.24 6.77 8.49
N VAL A 367 34.62 7.01 7.33
CA VAL A 367 35.12 6.55 6.03
C VAL A 367 36.49 7.17 5.70
N LEU A 368 36.68 8.47 5.97
CA LEU A 368 37.96 9.16 5.79
C LEU A 368 39.05 8.67 6.76
N GLN A 369 38.69 8.18 7.95
CA GLN A 369 39.62 7.63 8.93
C GLN A 369 39.91 6.13 8.73
N GLY A 370 39.25 5.46 7.78
CA GLY A 370 39.45 4.03 7.49
C GLY A 370 38.95 3.09 8.59
N GLY A 371 38.02 3.55 9.43
CA GLY A 371 37.39 2.74 10.46
C GLY A 371 36.34 1.77 9.89
N PRO A 372 35.87 0.79 10.68
CA PRO A 372 34.69 0.00 10.31
C PRO A 372 33.48 0.94 10.15
N THR A 373 32.65 0.69 9.13
CA THR A 373 31.48 1.53 8.79
C THR A 373 30.28 1.26 9.72
N GLU A 374 30.54 1.06 11.01
CA GLU A 374 29.51 0.93 12.03
C GLU A 374 29.04 2.32 12.45
N LEU A 375 27.74 2.58 12.29
CA LEU A 375 27.11 3.75 12.89
C LEU A 375 27.35 3.71 14.42
N PRO A 376 27.64 4.83 15.08
CA PRO A 376 27.57 4.87 16.53
C PRO A 376 26.14 4.43 16.93
N PRO A 377 25.98 3.48 17.86
CA PRO A 377 24.66 2.98 18.21
C PRO A 377 23.80 4.17 18.67
N LEU A 378 22.66 4.38 18.00
CA LEU A 378 21.59 5.21 18.55
C LEU A 378 21.26 4.66 19.95
N ASP A 379 20.90 5.54 20.88
CA ASP A 379 20.54 5.16 22.25
C ASP A 379 19.61 3.94 22.25
N THR A 380 20.16 2.76 22.55
CA THR A 380 19.43 1.48 22.44
C THR A 380 18.27 1.40 23.43
N LEU A 381 18.31 2.26 24.45
CA LEU A 381 17.22 2.54 25.39
C LEU A 381 15.99 3.21 24.74
N ALA A 382 16.16 3.92 23.61
CA ALA A 382 15.09 4.62 22.90
C ALA A 382 14.45 3.80 21.75
N GLN A 383 15.01 2.64 21.43
CA GLN A 383 14.42 1.68 20.47
C GLN A 383 13.71 0.52 21.16
N ALA A 384 13.99 0.28 22.45
CA ALA A 384 13.49 -0.86 23.22
C ALA A 384 11.96 -0.86 23.52
N ASP A 385 11.26 0.24 23.25
CA ASP A 385 9.84 0.44 23.65
C ASP A 385 8.91 0.75 22.45
N ILE A 386 9.42 0.77 21.21
CA ILE A 386 8.62 1.03 20.00
C ILE A 386 8.01 -0.28 19.50
N GLN A 387 6.67 -0.34 19.45
CA GLN A 387 5.96 -1.53 18.98
C GLN A 387 6.33 -1.87 17.52
N PRO A 388 6.60 -3.15 17.16
CA PRO A 388 7.07 -3.54 15.83
C PRO A 388 6.18 -3.08 14.66
N THR A 389 4.87 -3.00 14.91
CA THR A 389 3.85 -2.36 14.06
C THR A 389 4.31 -1.02 13.48
N PHE A 390 4.82 -0.13 14.34
CA PHE A 390 5.25 1.21 13.93
C PHE A 390 6.54 1.17 13.10
N ILE A 391 7.48 0.26 13.39
CA ILE A 391 8.72 0.10 12.60
C ILE A 391 8.40 -0.32 11.16
N ILE A 392 7.46 -1.25 10.98
CA ILE A 392 6.97 -1.69 9.66
C ILE A 392 6.29 -0.53 8.90
N GLN A 393 5.51 0.29 9.62
CA GLN A 393 4.85 1.47 9.04
C GLN A 393 5.85 2.56 8.65
N GLN A 394 6.78 2.93 9.54
CA GLN A 394 7.88 3.86 9.25
C GLN A 394 8.63 3.44 7.97
N ALA A 395 9.07 2.17 7.90
CA ALA A 395 9.77 1.62 6.75
C ALA A 395 9.02 1.86 5.43
N ASN A 396 7.71 1.60 5.44
CA ASN A 396 6.88 1.72 4.24
C ASN A 396 6.55 3.18 3.90
N ILE A 397 6.30 4.03 4.89
CA ILE A 397 6.00 5.46 4.67
C ILE A 397 7.24 6.19 4.13
N TYR A 398 8.38 6.11 4.80
CA TYR A 398 9.57 6.90 4.42
C TYR A 398 10.18 6.47 3.07
N VAL A 399 10.11 5.19 2.70
CA VAL A 399 10.49 4.72 1.36
C VAL A 399 9.47 5.16 0.29
N THR A 400 8.17 5.19 0.61
CA THR A 400 7.14 5.72 -0.30
C THR A 400 7.28 7.24 -0.48
N GLN A 401 7.73 7.94 0.56
CA GLN A 401 8.04 9.38 0.50
C GLN A 401 9.21 9.63 -0.46
N GLN A 402 10.26 8.82 -0.41
CA GLN A 402 11.38 8.93 -1.37
C GLN A 402 10.92 8.64 -2.80
N LEU A 403 10.06 7.64 -3.03
CA LEU A 403 9.43 7.41 -4.34
C LEU A 403 8.67 8.66 -4.84
N ALA A 404 7.86 9.29 -3.98
CA ALA A 404 7.11 10.49 -4.34
C ALA A 404 8.04 11.66 -4.69
N ARG A 405 9.12 11.86 -3.93
CA ARG A 405 10.16 12.87 -4.22
C ARG A 405 10.89 12.57 -5.54
N THR A 406 11.25 11.32 -5.84
CA THR A 406 11.84 10.93 -7.15
C THR A 406 10.89 11.22 -8.32
N LEU A 407 9.58 11.06 -8.13
CA LEU A 407 8.57 11.35 -9.16
C LEU A 407 8.34 12.86 -9.35
N LEU A 408 8.37 13.65 -8.27
CA LEU A 408 8.42 15.12 -8.33
C LEU A 408 9.65 15.61 -9.10
N VAL A 409 10.84 15.09 -8.78
CA VAL A 409 12.11 15.38 -9.49
C VAL A 409 11.98 15.10 -10.99
N ARG A 410 11.56 13.88 -11.37
CA ARG A 410 11.40 13.49 -12.79
C ARG A 410 10.31 14.30 -13.51
N TYR A 411 9.33 14.86 -12.81
CA TYR A 411 8.33 15.77 -13.39
C TYR A 411 8.89 17.20 -13.53
N ARG A 412 9.58 17.70 -12.51
CA ARG A 412 10.24 19.02 -12.54
C ARG A 412 11.27 19.09 -13.68
N GLU A 413 12.01 18.01 -13.95
CA GLU A 413 12.85 17.89 -15.15
C GLU A 413 12.08 18.00 -16.47
N GLU A 414 10.93 17.33 -16.59
CA GLU A 414 10.10 17.38 -17.80
C GLU A 414 9.60 18.82 -18.06
N LEU A 415 9.28 19.58 -17.00
CA LEU A 415 8.91 21.00 -17.09
C LEU A 415 10.10 21.93 -17.39
N VAL A 416 11.27 21.71 -16.78
CA VAL A 416 12.47 22.53 -17.08
C VAL A 416 12.90 22.35 -18.54
N ARG A 417 12.85 21.12 -19.09
CA ARG A 417 13.15 20.88 -20.51
C ARG A 417 12.17 21.59 -21.46
N LEU A 418 10.89 21.69 -21.09
CA LEU A 418 9.89 22.47 -21.83
C LEU A 418 10.18 23.98 -21.74
N TYR A 419 10.50 24.49 -20.55
CA TYR A 419 10.87 25.90 -20.34
C TYR A 419 12.14 26.29 -21.11
N ASP A 420 13.21 25.48 -21.03
CA ASP A 420 14.46 25.69 -21.76
C ASP A 420 14.19 25.74 -23.29
N GLN A 421 13.24 24.93 -23.78
CA GLN A 421 12.79 24.96 -25.18
C GLN A 421 12.00 26.24 -25.52
N GLU A 422 11.07 26.69 -24.67
CA GLU A 422 10.31 27.93 -24.90
C GLU A 422 11.21 29.17 -24.86
N VAL A 423 12.23 29.20 -23.99
CA VAL A 423 13.25 30.26 -23.94
C VAL A 423 14.15 30.22 -25.18
N ALA A 424 14.62 29.03 -25.59
CA ALA A 424 15.46 28.89 -26.79
C ALA A 424 14.74 29.29 -28.10
N LEU A 425 13.41 29.19 -28.13
CA LEU A 425 12.56 29.66 -29.23
C LEU A 425 12.16 31.14 -29.10
N GLY A 426 12.54 31.83 -28.02
CA GLY A 426 12.16 33.23 -27.76
C GLY A 426 10.67 33.43 -27.45
N LEU A 427 9.98 32.36 -27.03
CA LEU A 427 8.55 32.36 -26.70
C LEU A 427 8.31 32.70 -25.22
N ALA A 428 9.13 32.18 -24.32
CA ALA A 428 9.08 32.47 -22.89
C ALA A 428 10.10 33.55 -22.48
N PRO A 429 9.75 34.46 -21.54
CA PRO A 429 10.72 35.34 -20.91
C PRO A 429 11.64 34.54 -19.97
N VAL A 430 12.89 35.00 -19.80
CA VAL A 430 13.81 34.41 -18.81
C VAL A 430 13.36 34.79 -17.41
N ILE A 431 12.85 33.81 -16.67
CA ILE A 431 12.34 33.97 -15.31
C ILE A 431 13.50 33.73 -14.31
N PRO A 432 13.81 34.69 -13.42
CA PRO A 432 14.77 34.44 -12.35
C PRO A 432 14.19 33.43 -11.34
N ASN A 433 15.05 32.59 -10.78
CA ASN A 433 14.76 31.58 -9.75
C ASN A 433 13.94 30.34 -10.19
N ILE A 434 13.84 30.02 -11.48
CA ILE A 434 13.44 28.66 -11.90
C ILE A 434 14.48 27.64 -11.40
N THR A 435 14.00 26.46 -10.98
CA THR A 435 14.86 25.40 -10.44
C THR A 435 15.90 24.97 -11.47
N THR A 436 17.18 25.10 -11.13
CA THR A 436 18.28 24.75 -12.04
C THR A 436 18.49 23.24 -12.10
N HIS A 437 19.06 22.75 -13.20
CA HIS A 437 19.49 21.34 -13.34
C HIS A 437 20.43 20.90 -12.19
N ALA A 438 21.25 21.82 -11.65
CA ALA A 438 22.09 21.57 -10.49
C ALA A 438 21.29 21.39 -9.18
N ALA A 439 20.25 22.19 -8.96
CA ALA A 439 19.36 22.03 -7.81
C ALA A 439 18.54 20.72 -7.87
N ILE A 440 18.09 20.35 -9.08
CA ILE A 440 17.44 19.04 -9.34
C ILE A 440 18.39 17.88 -9.01
N GLN A 441 19.68 17.99 -9.35
CA GLN A 441 20.66 16.95 -9.01
C GLN A 441 20.94 16.88 -7.49
N ALA A 442 21.01 18.02 -6.80
CA ALA A 442 21.13 18.03 -5.34
C ALA A 442 19.91 17.37 -4.66
N GLU A 443 18.70 17.59 -5.19
CA GLU A 443 17.48 16.93 -4.73
C GLU A 443 17.52 15.40 -4.95
N ARG A 444 18.05 14.91 -6.09
CA ARG A 444 18.31 13.47 -6.31
C ARG A 444 19.26 12.89 -5.25
N ASP A 445 20.40 13.54 -5.05
CA ASP A 445 21.43 13.08 -4.12
C ASP A 445 20.87 12.96 -2.69
N ASP A 446 20.07 13.95 -2.26
CA ASP A 446 19.40 13.93 -0.95
C ASP A 446 18.36 12.81 -0.82
N ILE A 447 17.51 12.58 -1.83
CA ILE A 447 16.51 11.50 -1.82
C ILE A 447 17.20 10.14 -1.64
N VAL A 448 18.33 9.92 -2.32
CA VAL A 448 19.12 8.69 -2.24
C VAL A 448 19.79 8.54 -0.88
N ASN A 449 20.42 9.60 -0.36
CA ASN A 449 21.05 9.59 0.96
C ASN A 449 20.00 9.34 2.07
N THR A 450 18.84 10.00 1.97
CA THR A 450 17.70 9.80 2.86
C THR A 450 17.18 8.37 2.78
N LEU A 451 17.06 7.78 1.57
CA LEU A 451 16.67 6.39 1.42
C LEU A 451 17.67 5.46 2.11
N ILE A 452 18.98 5.63 1.89
CA ILE A 452 20.00 4.79 2.52
C ILE A 452 19.93 4.91 4.06
N LEU A 453 19.83 6.13 4.62
CA LEU A 453 19.72 6.36 6.07
C LEU A 453 18.43 5.80 6.71
N VAL A 454 17.36 5.63 5.92
CA VAL A 454 16.13 4.92 6.32
C VAL A 454 16.37 3.41 6.30
N LEU A 455 16.91 2.87 5.20
CA LEU A 455 17.13 1.43 5.01
C LEU A 455 18.15 0.87 6.02
N GLU A 456 19.23 1.59 6.33
CA GLU A 456 20.21 1.22 7.37
C GLU A 456 19.61 1.10 8.78
N ARG A 457 18.48 1.77 9.05
CA ARG A 457 17.76 1.71 10.33
C ARG A 457 16.67 0.64 10.37
N LEU A 458 16.41 -0.05 9.26
CA LEU A 458 15.44 -1.13 9.25
C LEU A 458 16.08 -2.40 9.84
N PRO A 459 15.48 -3.02 10.87
CA PRO A 459 15.91 -4.35 11.26
C PRO A 459 15.62 -5.32 10.09
N LEU A 460 16.71 -5.86 9.54
CA LEU A 460 16.71 -6.94 8.55
C LEU A 460 17.10 -8.29 9.15
N HIS A 461 17.62 -8.30 10.38
CA HIS A 461 18.20 -9.48 11.00
C HIS A 461 17.11 -10.53 11.30
N VAL A 462 17.00 -11.54 10.43
CA VAL A 462 16.44 -12.83 10.82
C VAL A 462 17.49 -13.53 11.67
N ALA A 463 17.15 -13.80 12.92
CA ALA A 463 18.01 -14.53 13.85
C ALA A 463 18.38 -15.92 13.26
N GLY A 464 19.67 -16.20 13.16
CA GLY A 464 20.17 -17.48 12.66
C GLY A 464 19.85 -18.64 13.61
N GLU A 465 19.98 -19.89 13.13
CA GLU A 465 19.51 -21.11 13.82
C GLU A 465 19.99 -21.26 15.29
N ALA A 466 21.14 -20.68 15.65
CA ALA A 466 21.69 -20.69 17.01
C ALA A 466 20.97 -19.75 18.01
N ALA A 467 20.18 -18.79 17.54
CA ALA A 467 19.53 -17.75 18.34
C ALA A 467 18.04 -18.02 18.65
N ALA A 468 17.47 -19.12 18.14
CA ALA A 468 16.06 -19.51 18.32
C ALA A 468 15.62 -19.83 19.78
N LEU A 469 16.48 -19.56 20.76
CA LEU A 469 16.19 -19.62 22.20
C LEU A 469 15.83 -18.23 22.79
N SER A 470 15.98 -17.15 22.02
CA SER A 470 15.48 -15.81 22.33
C SER A 470 14.26 -15.51 21.46
N ALA A 471 13.09 -15.36 22.07
CA ALA A 471 11.83 -15.13 21.34
C ALA A 471 11.61 -13.66 20.92
N THR A 472 12.62 -12.80 21.11
CA THR A 472 12.49 -11.33 21.07
C THR A 472 13.11 -10.63 19.86
N ASP A 473 13.98 -11.30 19.09
CA ASP A 473 14.94 -10.63 18.19
C ASP A 473 14.70 -10.88 16.70
N THR A 474 13.44 -11.01 16.26
CA THR A 474 13.09 -11.30 14.84
C THR A 474 12.10 -10.27 14.25
N HIS A 475 12.57 -9.05 14.07
CA HIS A 475 11.81 -7.99 13.39
C HIS A 475 12.31 -7.82 11.96
N VAL A 476 11.60 -8.38 10.97
CA VAL A 476 11.83 -8.06 9.55
C VAL A 476 10.89 -6.92 9.17
N ALA A 477 11.42 -5.68 9.19
CA ALA A 477 10.61 -4.49 8.89
C ALA A 477 10.23 -4.38 7.40
N VAL A 478 10.97 -5.03 6.51
CA VAL A 478 10.70 -5.08 5.08
C VAL A 478 9.85 -6.30 4.74
N ASN A 479 8.55 -6.15 4.91
CA ASN A 479 7.53 -7.21 4.83
C ASN A 479 6.87 -7.40 3.44
N THR A 480 7.29 -6.68 2.39
CA THR A 480 6.48 -6.56 1.16
C THR A 480 7.30 -6.39 -0.13
N TYR A 481 7.00 -7.20 -1.16
CA TYR A 481 7.50 -7.08 -2.54
C TYR A 481 7.43 -5.64 -3.11
N TRP A 482 6.33 -4.94 -2.84
CA TRP A 482 6.12 -3.55 -3.25
C TRP A 482 7.15 -2.59 -2.65
N LEU A 483 7.64 -2.83 -1.42
CA LEU A 483 8.70 -2.01 -0.81
C LEU A 483 10.02 -2.20 -1.55
N VAL A 484 10.38 -3.46 -1.87
CA VAL A 484 11.56 -3.79 -2.67
C VAL A 484 11.49 -3.13 -4.06
N SER A 485 10.33 -3.14 -4.70
CA SER A 485 10.11 -2.48 -5.99
C SER A 485 10.17 -0.95 -5.92
N LYS A 486 9.72 -0.32 -4.82
CA LYS A 486 9.92 1.12 -4.56
C LYS A 486 11.41 1.45 -4.41
N ILE A 487 12.17 0.65 -3.65
CA ILE A 487 13.63 0.82 -3.48
C ILE A 487 14.34 0.70 -4.83
N ARG A 488 14.05 -0.34 -5.64
CA ARG A 488 14.61 -0.50 -7.00
C ARG A 488 14.26 0.70 -7.91
N PHE A 489 13.07 1.28 -7.80
CA PHE A 489 12.67 2.43 -8.60
C PHE A 489 13.42 3.72 -8.21
N VAL A 490 13.63 3.98 -6.92
CA VAL A 490 14.45 5.12 -6.48
C VAL A 490 15.91 4.88 -6.84
N ALA A 491 16.45 3.68 -6.62
CA ALA A 491 17.82 3.31 -6.98
C ALA A 491 18.10 3.47 -8.47
N SER A 492 17.14 3.16 -9.37
CA SER A 492 17.34 3.36 -10.81
C SER A 492 17.49 4.83 -11.22
N SER A 493 17.02 5.79 -10.41
CA SER A 493 17.21 7.22 -10.69
C SER A 493 18.66 7.69 -10.54
N LEU A 494 19.55 6.91 -9.90
CA LEU A 494 21.00 7.12 -9.93
C LEU A 494 21.61 6.77 -11.30
N LEU A 495 21.02 5.84 -12.04
CA LEU A 495 21.48 5.44 -13.37
C LEU A 495 21.06 6.44 -14.45
N ASP A 496 20.00 7.22 -14.20
CA ASP A 496 19.59 8.36 -15.03
C ASP A 496 20.53 9.58 -14.88
N SER A 497 21.38 9.60 -13.85
CA SER A 497 22.28 10.73 -13.57
C SER A 497 23.42 10.75 -14.59
N PRO A 498 23.63 11.85 -15.34
CA PRO A 498 24.78 11.95 -16.23
C PRO A 498 26.06 11.97 -15.39
N ALA A 499 26.92 10.96 -15.57
CA ALA A 499 28.25 10.95 -14.98
C ALA A 499 29.09 12.06 -15.64
N SER A 500 29.29 13.17 -14.93
CA SER A 500 30.10 14.28 -15.41
C SER A 500 31.57 13.85 -15.49
N GLU A 501 32.12 13.75 -16.71
CA GLU A 501 33.53 13.37 -16.95
C GLU A 501 34.53 14.27 -16.20
N GLU A 502 34.10 15.49 -15.82
CA GLU A 502 34.87 16.49 -15.08
C GLU A 502 35.03 16.19 -13.57
N ASN A 503 34.25 15.27 -12.97
CA ASN A 503 34.28 14.97 -11.53
C ASN A 503 34.31 13.47 -11.21
N PRO A 504 35.48 12.80 -11.21
CA PRO A 504 35.58 11.36 -10.90
C PRO A 504 35.05 10.99 -9.49
N SER A 505 35.20 11.89 -8.51
CA SER A 505 34.66 11.72 -7.15
C SER A 505 33.13 11.60 -7.10
N SER A 506 32.41 12.17 -8.07
CA SER A 506 30.95 12.03 -8.16
C SER A 506 30.56 10.62 -8.62
N SER A 507 31.32 10.03 -9.55
CA SER A 507 31.14 8.67 -10.04
C SER A 507 31.39 7.63 -8.95
N ASP A 508 32.49 7.76 -8.19
CA ASP A 508 32.80 6.85 -7.08
C ASP A 508 31.72 6.89 -5.97
N ARG A 509 31.17 8.08 -5.69
CA ARG A 509 30.06 8.27 -4.75
C ARG A 509 28.78 7.59 -5.24
N ILE A 510 28.41 7.76 -6.52
CA ILE A 510 27.24 7.11 -7.13
C ILE A 510 27.40 5.58 -7.11
N LEU A 511 28.58 5.07 -7.47
CA LEU A 511 28.90 3.64 -7.39
C LEU A 511 28.78 3.11 -5.95
N THR A 512 29.22 3.87 -4.96
CA THR A 512 29.12 3.50 -3.53
C THR A 512 27.67 3.48 -3.04
N GLN A 513 26.85 4.47 -3.44
CA GLN A 513 25.41 4.49 -3.14
C GLN A 513 24.68 3.31 -3.80
N LEU A 514 24.98 3.03 -5.07
CA LEU A 514 24.43 1.88 -5.80
C LEU A 514 24.84 0.55 -5.14
N TRP A 515 26.11 0.37 -4.76
CA TRP A 515 26.57 -0.84 -4.05
C TRP A 515 25.84 -1.07 -2.74
N ARG A 516 25.61 -0.02 -1.94
CA ARG A 516 24.84 -0.09 -0.68
C ARG A 516 23.39 -0.49 -0.93
N LEU A 517 22.73 0.12 -1.91
CA LEU A 517 21.35 -0.21 -2.28
C LEU A 517 21.22 -1.62 -2.88
N VAL A 518 22.17 -2.06 -3.71
CA VAL A 518 22.20 -3.41 -4.30
C VAL A 518 22.51 -4.47 -3.23
N GLY A 519 23.39 -4.20 -2.27
CA GLY A 519 23.63 -5.08 -1.12
C GLY A 519 22.35 -5.29 -0.31
N PHE A 520 21.71 -4.20 0.11
CA PHE A 520 20.43 -4.25 0.83
C PHE A 520 19.32 -4.99 0.04
N LEU A 521 19.24 -4.78 -1.28
CA LEU A 521 18.31 -5.50 -2.15
C LEU A 521 18.66 -7.00 -2.26
N ASN A 522 19.94 -7.36 -2.32
CA ASN A 522 20.41 -8.74 -2.30
C ASN A 522 20.06 -9.43 -0.98
N ASP A 523 20.26 -8.77 0.15
CA ASP A 523 20.01 -9.35 1.48
C ASP A 523 18.51 -9.60 1.69
N LEU A 524 17.66 -8.66 1.26
CA LEU A 524 16.22 -8.87 1.16
C LEU A 524 15.85 -9.99 0.19
N GLU A 525 16.48 -10.06 -0.98
CA GLU A 525 16.28 -11.18 -1.89
C GLU A 525 16.72 -12.50 -1.23
N CYS A 526 17.75 -12.56 -0.39
CA CYS A 526 18.08 -13.77 0.37
C CYS A 526 17.03 -14.18 1.41
N LEU A 527 16.26 -13.24 1.97
CA LEU A 527 15.12 -13.55 2.85
C LEU A 527 13.89 -14.08 2.09
N TYR A 528 13.68 -13.62 0.85
CA TYR A 528 12.47 -13.88 0.05
C TYR A 528 12.65 -14.88 -1.11
N SER A 529 13.89 -15.11 -1.55
CA SER A 529 14.28 -16.06 -2.60
C SER A 529 14.47 -17.44 -1.97
N PRO A 530 14.04 -18.54 -2.62
CA PRO A 530 13.78 -18.66 -4.06
C PRO A 530 12.29 -18.66 -4.46
N ALA A 531 11.48 -17.73 -3.95
CA ALA A 531 10.19 -17.43 -4.58
C ALA A 531 10.37 -16.77 -5.97
N ALA A 532 11.46 -16.02 -6.19
CA ALA A 532 11.76 -15.33 -7.44
C ALA A 532 11.90 -16.26 -8.67
N SER A 533 12.26 -17.53 -8.48
CA SER A 533 12.35 -18.52 -9.57
C SER A 533 10.99 -19.14 -9.98
N LEU A 534 9.86 -18.63 -9.48
CA LEU A 534 8.51 -18.99 -9.95
C LEU A 534 8.19 -18.49 -11.38
N HIS A 535 9.10 -17.77 -12.04
CA HIS A 535 9.00 -17.42 -13.47
C HIS A 535 9.06 -18.62 -14.44
N GLN A 536 9.26 -19.86 -13.96
CA GLN A 536 9.23 -21.09 -14.77
C GLN A 536 8.12 -22.06 -14.35
N ILE A 537 6.85 -21.71 -14.56
CA ILE A 537 5.77 -22.69 -14.69
C ILE A 537 4.89 -22.33 -15.89
N ASN A 538 4.93 -23.16 -16.94
CA ASN A 538 3.93 -23.14 -18.00
C ASN A 538 2.62 -23.78 -17.49
N LEU A 539 1.56 -22.98 -17.38
CA LEU A 539 0.14 -23.39 -17.38
C LEU A 539 -0.72 -22.19 -17.83
#